data_AF-A0A357LEV0-F1
#
_entry.id   AF-A0A357LEV0-F1
#
_cell.length_a   1.000
_cell.length_b   1.000
_cell.length_c   1.000
_cell.angle_alpha   90.00
_cell.angle_beta   90.00
_cell.angle_gamma   90.00
#
_symmetry.space_group_name_H-M   'P 1'
#
loop_
_entity.id
_entity.type
_entity.pdbx_description
1 polymer ?
#
loop_
_entity_poly.entity_id
_entity_poly.type
_entity_poly.pdbx_seq_one_letter_code
_entity_poly.pdbx_strand_id
1 'polypeptide(L)'
;SRPGRCSAYAYLKLMTGEVDFKLSSRIHPWDHAAGALILAELGGRAAFLENGETYSPRDSIDAPLLATAPGRDWAEVSGRLLEL
;
A
#
# COMPACT_ATOMS: atom_id res chain seq x y z
N SER A 1 -14.20 15.62 -13.40
CA SER A 1 -13.13 14.76 -12.88
C SER A 1 -13.75 13.76 -11.90
N ARG A 2 -13.39 12.47 -11.93
CA ARG A 2 -13.82 11.54 -10.87
C ARG A 2 -13.03 11.88 -9.60
N PRO A 3 -13.68 12.16 -8.45
CA PRO A 3 -12.95 12.40 -7.20
C PRO A 3 -12.12 11.17 -6.81
N GLY A 4 -10.96 11.40 -6.18
CA GLY A 4 -10.20 10.32 -5.53
C GLY A 4 -9.02 9.69 -6.29
N ARG A 5 -8.43 10.37 -7.29
CA ARG A 5 -7.22 9.89 -7.99
C ARG A 5 -5.91 10.39 -7.34
N CYS A 6 -5.79 10.34 -6.02
CA CYS A 6 -4.51 10.62 -5.37
C CYS A 6 -4.17 9.54 -4.35
N SER A 7 -2.88 9.35 -4.09
CA SER A 7 -2.40 8.32 -3.17
C SER A 7 -2.96 8.51 -1.75
N ALA A 8 -3.06 9.75 -1.27
CA ALA A 8 -3.66 10.06 0.02
C ALA A 8 -5.11 9.56 0.14
N TYR A 9 -5.94 9.78 -0.88
CA TYR A 9 -7.34 9.33 -0.86
C TYR A 9 -7.45 7.80 -0.88
N ALA A 10 -6.58 7.11 -1.65
CA ALA A 10 -6.53 5.65 -1.66
C ALA A 10 -6.12 5.09 -0.29
N TYR A 11 -5.17 5.73 0.41
CA TYR A 11 -4.79 5.35 1.77
C TYR A 11 -5.93 5.55 2.77
N LEU A 12 -6.70 6.64 2.67
CA LEU A 12 -7.88 6.85 3.52
C LEU A 12 -8.90 5.72 3.35
N LYS A 13 -9.21 5.34 2.10
CA LYS A 13 -10.10 4.20 1.81
C LYS A 13 -9.56 2.88 2.36
N LEU A 14 -8.25 2.69 2.30
CA LEU A 14 -7.58 1.49 2.81
C LEU A 14 -7.65 1.43 4.35
N MET A 15 -7.43 2.57 5.02
CA MET A 15 -7.46 2.68 6.49
C MET A 15 -8.87 2.47 7.06
N THR A 16 -9.91 2.91 6.35
CA THR A 16 -11.31 2.68 6.76
C THR A 16 -11.84 1.30 6.38
N GLY A 17 -11.05 0.48 5.67
CA GLY A 17 -11.47 -0.83 5.18
C GLY A 17 -12.49 -0.77 4.04
N GLU A 18 -12.66 0.38 3.40
CA GLU A 18 -13.51 0.52 2.21
C GLU A 18 -12.91 -0.18 0.98
N VAL A 19 -11.59 -0.37 0.97
CA VAL A 19 -10.87 -1.23 0.02
C VAL A 19 -9.93 -2.16 0.78
N ASP A 20 -9.77 -3.39 0.32
CA ASP A 20 -8.94 -4.40 1.01
C ASP A 20 -7.44 -4.20 0.77
N PHE A 21 -7.07 -3.71 -0.41
CA PHE A 21 -5.67 -3.46 -0.78
C PHE A 21 -5.52 -2.34 -1.82
N LYS A 22 -4.29 -1.82 -1.91
CA LYS A 22 -3.84 -0.85 -2.92
C LYS A 22 -2.52 -1.35 -3.51
N LEU A 23 -2.44 -1.47 -4.84
CA LEU A 23 -1.20 -1.72 -5.57
C LEU A 23 -0.69 -0.43 -6.21
N SER A 24 0.61 -0.18 -6.15
CA SER A 24 1.26 1.00 -6.75
C SER A 24 2.55 0.59 -7.44
N SER A 25 2.84 1.15 -8.61
CA SER A 25 4.03 0.81 -9.42
C SER A 25 5.13 1.86 -9.41
N ARG A 26 4.81 3.08 -8.98
CA ARG A 26 5.74 4.20 -8.85
C ARG A 26 5.62 4.75 -7.44
N ILE A 27 6.70 4.67 -6.69
CA ILE A 27 6.68 4.94 -5.26
C ILE A 27 7.46 6.21 -5.00
N HIS A 28 6.73 7.31 -4.86
CA HIS A 28 7.30 8.57 -4.39
C HIS A 28 7.07 8.74 -2.89
N PRO A 29 8.05 9.27 -2.14
CA PRO A 29 7.91 9.43 -0.69
C PRO A 29 6.73 10.34 -0.32
N TRP A 30 6.44 11.38 -1.10
CA TRP A 30 5.30 12.27 -0.85
C TRP A 30 3.93 11.59 -1.05
N ASP A 31 3.87 10.50 -1.80
CA ASP A 31 2.63 9.75 -2.05
C ASP A 31 2.39 8.63 -1.02
N HIS A 32 3.45 8.13 -0.37
CA HIS A 32 3.40 6.89 0.40
C HIS A 32 3.83 7.01 1.85
N ALA A 33 4.73 7.93 2.21
CA ALA A 33 5.31 7.99 3.56
C ALA A 33 4.26 8.16 4.66
N ALA A 34 3.39 9.18 4.54
CA ALA A 34 2.34 9.42 5.52
C ALA A 34 1.32 8.28 5.58
N GLY A 35 0.90 7.79 4.41
CA GLY A 35 -0.09 6.72 4.30
C GLY A 35 0.40 5.40 4.89
N ALA A 36 1.63 5.01 4.59
CA ALA A 36 2.25 3.79 5.11
C ALA A 36 2.49 3.84 6.62
N LEU A 37 2.88 5.00 7.17
CA LEU A 37 3.05 5.19 8.61
C LEU A 37 1.72 4.99 9.36
N ILE A 38 0.68 5.70 8.95
CA ILE A 38 -0.65 5.58 9.59
C ILE A 38 -1.18 4.15 9.44
N LEU A 39 -1.00 3.53 8.27
CA LEU A 39 -1.43 2.17 8.03
C LEU A 39 -0.74 1.17 8.98
N ALA A 40 0.55 1.34 9.24
CA ALA A 40 1.31 0.51 10.18
C ALA A 40 0.79 0.65 11.62
N GLU A 41 0.49 1.87 12.07
CA GLU A 41 -0.11 2.13 13.40
C GLU A 41 -1.49 1.47 13.56
N LEU A 42 -2.23 1.30 12.46
CA LEU A 42 -3.51 0.60 12.45
C LEU A 42 -3.37 -0.93 12.28
N GLY A 43 -2.15 -1.47 12.22
CA GLY A 43 -1.89 -2.90 12.03
C GLY A 43 -2.05 -3.39 10.58
N GLY A 44 -2.13 -2.48 9.61
CA GLY A 44 -1.99 -2.81 8.19
C GLY A 44 -0.51 -2.89 7.77
N ARG A 45 -0.25 -3.26 6.52
CA ARG A 45 1.12 -3.42 6.00
C ARG A 45 1.25 -2.87 4.58
N ALA A 46 2.32 -2.14 4.33
CA ALA A 46 2.78 -1.78 2.98
C ALA A 46 4.16 -2.38 2.74
N ALA A 47 4.28 -3.27 1.75
CA ALA A 47 5.54 -3.96 1.43
C ALA A 47 5.67 -4.23 -0.07
N PHE A 48 6.92 -4.33 -0.54
CA PHE A 48 7.24 -4.57 -1.94
C PHE A 48 6.95 -6.03 -2.32
N LEU A 49 6.34 -6.27 -3.48
CA LEU A 49 5.98 -7.63 -3.91
C LEU A 49 7.20 -8.51 -4.21
N GLU A 50 8.32 -7.92 -4.64
CA GLU A 50 9.51 -8.67 -5.06
C GLU A 50 10.17 -9.43 -3.91
N ASN A 51 10.31 -8.78 -2.75
CA ASN A 51 11.09 -9.30 -1.63
C ASN A 51 10.33 -9.27 -0.29
N GLY A 52 9.10 -8.75 -0.25
CA GLY A 52 8.31 -8.59 0.97
C GLY A 52 8.85 -7.52 1.94
N GLU A 53 9.84 -6.73 1.53
CA GLU A 53 10.43 -5.67 2.34
C GLU A 53 9.37 -4.61 2.65
N THR A 54 9.19 -4.32 3.94
CA THR A 54 8.28 -3.26 4.39
C THR A 54 8.77 -1.92 3.87
N TYR A 55 7.83 -1.12 3.37
CA TYR A 55 8.14 0.22 2.90
C TYR A 55 8.74 1.08 4.01
N SER A 56 9.78 1.83 3.67
CA SER A 56 10.28 2.96 4.45
C SER A 56 10.55 4.16 3.54
N PRO A 57 10.45 5.41 4.04
CA PRO A 57 10.74 6.60 3.25
C PRO A 57 12.15 6.54 2.66
N ARG A 58 12.24 6.62 1.33
CA ARG A 58 13.47 6.56 0.54
C ARG A 58 13.28 7.32 -0.78
N ASP A 59 14.33 7.36 -1.59
CA ASP A 59 14.26 7.91 -2.95
C ASP A 59 13.18 7.21 -3.78
N SER A 60 12.74 7.90 -4.83
CA SER A 60 11.68 7.38 -5.69
C SER A 60 12.12 6.06 -6.32
N ILE A 61 11.25 5.06 -6.26
CA ILE A 61 11.53 3.70 -6.76
C ILE A 61 10.39 3.22 -7.64
N ASP A 62 10.76 2.59 -8.76
CA ASP A 62 9.84 1.93 -9.68
C ASP A 62 9.75 0.45 -9.33
N ALA A 63 8.98 0.16 -8.28
CA ALA A 63 8.76 -1.19 -7.78
C ALA A 63 7.30 -1.37 -7.33
N PRO A 64 6.71 -2.57 -7.49
CA PRO A 64 5.35 -2.84 -7.06
C PRO A 64 5.25 -2.86 -5.53
N LEU A 65 4.52 -1.89 -4.97
CA LEU A 65 4.18 -1.82 -3.55
C LEU A 65 2.74 -2.24 -3.32
N LEU A 66 2.55 -3.27 -2.51
CA LEU A 66 1.24 -3.72 -2.05
C LEU A 66 1.00 -3.19 -0.63
N ALA A 67 -0.08 -2.44 -0.44
CA ALA A 67 -0.59 -2.04 0.87
C ALA A 67 -1.92 -2.73 1.16
N THR A 68 -2.04 -3.36 2.33
CA THR A 68 -3.27 -4.05 2.78
C THR A 68 -3.94 -3.32 3.93
N ALA A 69 -5.28 -3.34 3.95
CA ALA A 69 -6.09 -2.75 5.00
C ALA A 69 -5.82 -3.42 6.36
N PRO A 70 -6.08 -2.73 7.49
CA PRO A 70 -6.06 -3.35 8.81
C PRO A 70 -6.86 -4.66 8.85
N GLY A 71 -6.28 -5.72 9.41
CA GLY A 71 -6.91 -7.04 9.49
C GLY A 71 -6.88 -7.86 8.19
N ARG A 72 -6.22 -7.39 7.13
CA ARG A 72 -5.94 -8.18 5.92
C ARG A 72 -4.51 -8.69 5.93
N ASP A 73 -4.34 -10.00 5.71
CA ASP A 73 -3.03 -10.62 5.61
C ASP A 73 -2.36 -10.25 4.29
N TRP A 74 -1.21 -9.57 4.38
CA TRP A 74 -0.41 -9.20 3.24
C TRP A 74 0.08 -10.43 2.46
N ALA A 75 0.49 -11.50 3.16
CA ALA A 75 1.05 -12.70 2.52
C ALA A 75 -0.01 -13.43 1.68
N GLU A 76 -1.24 -13.53 2.20
CA GLU A 76 -2.38 -14.08 1.47
C GLU A 76 -2.67 -13.27 0.20
N VAL A 77 -2.79 -11.94 0.33
CA VAL A 77 -3.10 -11.06 -0.80
C VAL A 77 -1.97 -11.08 -1.84
N SER A 78 -0.71 -11.03 -1.40
CA SER A 78 0.44 -11.09 -2.31
C SER A 78 0.53 -12.42 -3.04
N GLY A 79 0.26 -13.54 -2.36
CA GLY A 79 0.28 -14.87 -2.98
C GLY A 79 -0.73 -14.97 -4.10
N ARG A 80 -1.97 -14.55 -3.84
CA ARG A 80 -3.04 -14.53 -4.85
C ARG A 80 -2.75 -13.61 -6.03
N LEU A 81 -2.03 -12.52 -5.82
CA LEU A 81 -1.65 -11.59 -6.90
C LEU A 81 -0.52 -12.15 -7.79
N LEU A 82 0.38 -12.96 -7.23
CA LEU A 82 1.50 -13.57 -7.97
C LEU A 82 1.09 -14.82 -8.75
N GLU A 83 -0.09 -15.38 -8.46
CA GLU A 83 -0.70 -16.48 -9.22
C GLU A 83 -1.46 -16.01 -10.48
N LEU A 84 -1.66 -14.69 -10.65
CA LEU A 84 -2.32 -14.06 -11.80
C LEU A 84 -1.32 -13.72 -12.92
#